data_AF-A0A8S3XJH5-F1
#
_entry.id   AF-A0A8S3XJH5-F1
#
_cell.length_a   1.000
_cell.length_b   1.000
_cell.length_c   1.000
_cell.angle_alpha   90.00
_cell.angle_beta   90.00
_cell.angle_gamma   90.00
#
_symmetry.space_group_name_H-M   'P 1'
#
loop_
_entity.id
_entity.type
_entity.pdbx_description
1 polymer ?
#
loop_
_entity_poly.entity_id
_entity_poly.type
_entity_poly.pdbx_seq_one_letter_code
_entity_poly.pdbx_strand_id
1 'polypeptide(L)' 'MAKVLENIDDELFINEIKENECIWNYSSELNSDKIKKDGAWRALCEKFDPDFNEKSVKEKNDIAKVHPVAK' A
#
# COMPACT_ATOMS: atom_id res chain seq x y z
N MET A 1 -11.29 15.71 -3.93
CA MET A 1 -10.97 14.61 -4.86
C MET A 1 -9.63 14.05 -4.44
N ALA A 2 -9.49 12.74 -4.26
CA ALA A 2 -8.16 12.15 -4.08
C ALA A 2 -7.38 12.43 -5.37
N LYS A 3 -6.21 13.08 -5.23
CA LYS A 3 -5.29 13.26 -6.35
C LYS A 3 -4.84 11.84 -6.72
N VAL A 4 -5.29 11.34 -7.87
CA VAL A 4 -4.72 10.10 -8.43
C VAL A 4 -3.23 10.37 -8.56
N LEU A 5 -2.40 9.44 -8.09
CA LEU A 5 -0.96 9.50 -8.28
C LEU A 5 -0.68 9.28 -9.77
N GLU A 6 -0.92 10.32 -10.56
CA GLU A 6 -0.50 10.40 -11.95
C GLU A 6 1.03 10.37 -11.91
N ASN A 7 1.62 9.24 -12.33
CA ASN A 7 3.07 8.94 -12.34
C ASN A 7 3.63 8.21 -11.10
N ILE A 8 2.97 7.15 -10.62
CA ILE A 8 3.69 6.13 -9.85
C ILE A 8 4.72 5.48 -10.79
N ASP A 9 5.97 5.40 -10.36
CA ASP A 9 6.98 4.56 -10.99
C ASP A 9 6.64 3.09 -10.66
N ASP A 10 5.98 2.42 -11.59
CA ASP A 10 5.53 1.03 -11.43
C ASP A 10 6.69 0.06 -11.19
N GLU A 11 7.87 0.29 -11.81
CA GLU A 11 9.03 -0.57 -11.63
C GLU A 11 9.60 -0.43 -10.22
N LEU A 12 9.70 0.81 -9.73
CA LEU A 12 10.08 1.07 -8.35
C LEU A 12 9.07 0.44 -7.39
N PHE A 13 7.77 0.60 -7.63
CA PHE A 13 6.72 0.02 -6.78
C PHE A 13 6.80 -1.51 -6.72
N ILE A 14 6.97 -2.16 -7.87
CA ILE A 14 7.10 -3.63 -7.94
C ILE A 14 8.35 -4.10 -7.21
N ASN A 15 9.49 -3.40 -7.34
CA ASN A 15 10.73 -3.77 -6.65
C ASN A 15 10.57 -3.68 -5.13
N GLU A 16 9.96 -2.62 -4.63
CA GLU A 16 9.72 -2.45 -3.19
C GLU A 16 8.77 -3.52 -2.63
N ILE A 17 7.74 -3.92 -3.40
CA ILE A 17 6.90 -5.05 -3.01
C ILE A 17 7.73 -6.33 -2.93
N LYS A 18 8.57 -6.62 -3.92
CA LYS A 18 9.38 -7.85 -3.95
C LYS A 18 10.32 -7.97 -2.75
N GLU A 19 10.89 -6.85 -2.30
CA GLU A 19 11.76 -6.80 -1.12
C GLU A 19 11.02 -7.09 0.20
N ASN A 20 9.70 -6.88 0.23
CA ASN A 20 8.87 -7.11 1.40
C ASN A 20 8.07 -8.41 1.28
N GLU A 21 8.69 -9.55 1.57
CA GLU A 21 8.06 -10.87 1.43
C GLU A 21 6.78 -11.03 2.27
N CYS A 22 6.61 -10.27 3.35
CA CYS A 22 5.37 -10.24 4.14
C CYS A 22 4.15 -9.74 3.34
N ILE A 23 4.36 -9.05 2.21
CA ILE A 23 3.30 -8.54 1.35
C ILE A 23 2.83 -9.61 0.36
N TRP A 24 3.76 -10.24 -0.36
CA TRP A 24 3.44 -11.06 -1.54
C TRP A 24 3.72 -12.56 -1.37
N ASN A 25 4.63 -12.96 -0.48
CA ASN A 25 5.06 -14.35 -0.36
C ASN A 25 4.11 -15.13 0.57
N TYR A 26 3.02 -15.66 0.00
CA TYR A 26 2.04 -16.47 0.74
C TYR A 26 2.61 -17.74 1.39
N SER A 27 3.78 -18.20 0.95
CA SER A 27 4.47 -19.33 1.55
C SER A 27 5.37 -18.95 2.74
N SER A 28 5.59 -17.65 2.97
CA SER A 28 6.33 -17.13 4.12
C SER A 28 5.42 -16.99 5.34
N GLU A 29 5.90 -17.41 6.51
CA GLU A 29 5.21 -17.17 7.78
C GLU A 29 5.02 -15.67 8.04
N LEU A 30 5.88 -14.82 7.47
CA LEU A 30 5.79 -13.36 7.58
C LEU A 30 4.56 -12.79 6.88
N ASN A 31 3.99 -13.47 5.88
CA ASN A 31 2.77 -13.01 5.22
C ASN A 31 1.50 -13.20 6.08
N SER A 32 1.58 -14.14 7.02
CA SER A 32 0.53 -14.38 8.03
C SER A 32 0.59 -13.36 9.19
N ASP A 33 1.73 -12.70 9.37
CA ASP A 33 1.88 -11.62 10.36
C ASP A 33 1.21 -10.33 9.86
N LYS A 34 -0.04 -10.14 10.29
CA LYS A 34 -0.84 -8.95 9.94
C LYS A 34 -0.15 -7.65 10.35
N ILE A 35 0.56 -7.61 11.49
CA ILE A 35 1.20 -6.39 11.98
C ILE A 35 2.35 -6.01 11.05
N LYS A 36 3.20 -6.98 10.69
CA LYS A 36 4.29 -6.74 9.73
C LYS A 36 3.78 -6.34 8.35
N LYS A 37 2.73 -7.02 7.87
CA LYS A 37 2.14 -6.72 6.56
C LYS A 37 1.54 -5.31 6.53
N ASP A 38 0.77 -4.92 7.55
CA ASP A 38 0.21 -3.57 7.66
C ASP A 38 1.32 -2.51 7.73
N GLY A 39 2.39 -2.78 8.48
CA GLY A 39 3.57 -1.90 8.56
C GLY A 39 4.27 -1.72 7.21
N ALA A 40 4.48 -2.81 6.47
CA ALA A 40 5.12 -2.77 5.16
C ALA A 40 4.28 -2.01 4.12
N TRP A 41 2.95 -2.23 4.10
CA TRP A 41 2.04 -1.45 3.26
C TRP A 41 2.06 0.04 3.61
N ARG A 42 2.11 0.36 4.91
CA ARG A 42 2.19 1.75 5.36
C ARG A 42 3.47 2.43 4.87
N ALA A 43 4.61 1.76 4.98
CA ALA A 43 5.90 2.27 4.52
C ALA A 43 5.91 2.51 3.00
N LEU A 44 5.32 1.60 2.22
CA LEU A 44 5.10 1.79 0.79
C LEU A 44 4.24 3.03 0.52
N CYS A 45 3.08 3.16 1.18
CA CYS A 45 2.24 4.33 0.97
C CYS A 45 2.96 5.64 1.33
N GLU A 46 3.73 5.69 2.42
CA GLU A 46 4.51 6.88 2.79
C GLU A 46 5.58 7.24 1.76
N LYS A 47 6.11 6.26 1.02
CA LYS A 47 7.11 6.45 -0.02
C LYS A 47 6.51 6.97 -1.33
N PHE A 48 5.33 6.49 -1.70
CA PHE A 48 4.69 6.78 -2.99
C PHE A 48 3.62 7.89 -2.93
N ASP A 49 3.16 8.23 -1.73
CA ASP A 49 2.16 9.28 -1.49
C ASP A 49 2.74 10.27 -0.45
N PRO A 50 3.34 11.38 -0.90
CA PRO A 50 4.00 12.36 -0.02
C PRO A 50 3.10 12.90 1.09
N ASP A 51 1.80 13.01 0.81
CA ASP A 51 0.80 13.54 1.74
C ASP A 51 0.16 12.42 2.59
N PHE A 52 0.64 11.18 2.48
CA PHE A 52 0.03 10.04 3.15
C PHE A 52 -0.03 10.25 4.66
N ASN A 53 1.02 10.80 5.28
CA ASN A 53 1.02 11.02 6.73
C ASN A 53 0.05 12.11 7.18
N GLU A 54 -0.29 13.05 6.30
CA GLU A 54 -1.25 14.12 6.58
C GLU A 54 -2.70 13.65 6.49
N LYS A 55 -2.95 12.54 5.78
CA LYS A 55 -4.28 11.93 5.66
C LYS A 55 -4.71 11.29 6.99
N SER A 56 -5.95 11.57 7.37
CA SER A 56 -6.63 10.92 8.49
C SER A 56 -6.78 9.42 8.25
N VAL A 57 -6.96 8.64 9.33
CA VAL A 57 -7.25 7.20 9.25
C VAL A 57 -8.46 6.94 8.34
N LYS A 58 -9.47 7.82 8.39
CA LYS A 58 -10.65 7.72 7.53
C LYS A 58 -10.29 7.91 6.06
N GLU A 59 -9.51 8.94 5.72
CA GLU A 59 -9.08 9.20 4.34
C GLU A 59 -8.22 8.07 3.80
N LYS A 60 -7.29 7.53 4.61
CA LYS A 60 -6.48 6.35 4.26
C LYS A 60 -7.34 5.12 3.95
N ASN A 61 -8.36 4.85 4.77
CA ASN A 61 -9.26 3.72 4.58
C ASN A 61 -10.26 3.92 3.44
N ASP A 62 -10.65 5.17 3.16
CA ASP A 62 -11.60 5.49 2.10
C ASP A 62 -10.97 5.38 0.70
N ILE A 63 -9.64 5.40 0.56
CA ILE A 63 -8.92 5.10 -0.71
C ILE A 63 -9.38 3.75 -1.29
N ALA A 64 -9.57 2.73 -0.45
CA ALA A 64 -10.00 1.40 -0.88
C ALA A 64 -11.46 1.35 -1.35
N LYS A 65 -12.29 2.35 -1.02
CA LYS A 65 -13.72 2.40 -1.34
C LYS A 65 -14.03 3.12 -2.65
N VAL A 66 -13.09 3.91 -3.18
CA VAL A 66 -13.32 4.72 -4.39
C VAL A 66 -13.21 3.89 -5.68
N HIS A 67 -12.62 2.68 -5.60
CA HIS A 67 -12.65 1.71 -6.68
C HIS A 67 -13.78 0.69 -6.43
N PRO A 68 -14.92 0.77 -7.14
CA PRO A 68 -15.86 -0.33 -7.17
C PRO A 68 -15.13 -1.53 -7.78
N VAL A 69 -14.77 -2.50 -6.96
CA VAL A 69 -14.42 -3.84 -7.45
C VAL A 69 -15.67 -4.30 -8.21
N ALA A 70 -15.56 -4.41 -9.53
CA ALA A 70 -16.61 -5.00 -10.36
C ALA A 70 -16.92 -6.38 -9.76
N LYS A 71 -18.17 -6.55 -9.30
CA LYS A 71 -18.69 -7.84 -8.82
C LYS A 71 -18.80 -8.83 -9.97
#